data_AF-A0A847D0D4-F1
#
_entry.id   AF-A0A847D0D4-F1
#
_cell.length_a   1.000
_cell.length_b   1.000
_cell.length_c   1.000
_cell.angle_alpha   90.00
_cell.angle_beta   90.00
_cell.angle_gamma   90.00
#
_symmetry.space_group_name_H-M   'P 1'
#
loop_
_entity.id
_entity.type
_entity.pdbx_description
1 polymer ?
#
loop_
_entity_poly.entity_id
_entity_poly.type
_entity_poly.pdbx_seq_one_letter_code
_entity_poly.pdbx_strand_id
1 'polypeptide(L)'
;MEKKNGGFKGFFVTLAVILFSVVSFIIKIFINSTPIEDFPSFTPIVIGTIFVASIGYLIYAMFFGTDSFYRKKRLENRAKREEELKRTHEGKTLKEIYEKEDKKERVKINKKTNWTLISLIIFILLCVLGGSFYWFEYRPTEIKKNCSYTTFTIPEVQAISKEEAESSKSKNESCKEQSDTILNEVLPNLSGYDKWRRQQSDDLDAIDRWIVEEECDRRYPIKEETEYQPQKEGRKDATEKEYNDCLRRNGLL
;
A
#
# COMPACT_ATOMS: atom_id res chain seq x y z
N MET A 1 27.34 21.64 46.23
CA MET A 1 26.95 21.57 44.80
C MET A 1 26.00 20.39 44.62
N GLU A 2 24.70 20.65 44.50
CA GLU A 2 23.68 19.63 44.25
C GLU A 2 23.83 19.04 42.85
N LYS A 3 24.05 17.73 42.75
CA LYS A 3 24.06 16.99 41.48
C LYS A 3 22.62 16.83 40.98
N LYS A 4 22.24 17.60 39.97
CA LYS A 4 21.00 17.41 39.20
C LYS A 4 21.04 16.06 38.46
N ASN A 5 20.47 15.01 39.06
CA ASN A 5 20.26 13.68 38.44
C ASN A 5 19.06 13.63 37.46
N GLY A 6 18.65 14.76 36.87
CA GLY A 6 17.40 14.88 36.11
C GLY A 6 17.43 14.35 34.66
N GLY A 7 18.61 14.16 34.06
CA GLY A 7 18.70 13.87 32.62
C GLY A 7 18.32 12.45 32.20
N PHE A 8 18.50 11.46 33.09
CA PHE A 8 18.39 10.06 32.72
C PHE A 8 16.93 9.59 32.57
N LYS A 9 16.03 10.01 33.47
CA LYS A 9 14.61 9.65 33.41
C LYS A 9 13.89 10.25 32.20
N GLY A 10 14.21 11.50 31.84
CA GLY A 10 13.60 12.17 30.68
C GLY A 10 13.89 11.45 29.37
N PHE A 11 15.15 10.99 29.19
CA PHE A 11 15.58 10.27 28.01
C PHE A 11 14.85 8.93 27.80
N PHE A 12 14.54 8.19 28.87
CA PHE A 12 13.79 6.92 28.76
C PHE A 12 12.35 7.11 28.34
N VAL A 13 11.70 8.19 28.80
CA VAL A 13 10.34 8.52 28.37
C VAL A 13 10.36 8.84 26.88
N THR A 14 11.34 9.62 26.41
CA THR A 14 11.46 9.93 24.98
C THR A 14 11.76 8.69 24.14
N LEU A 15 12.68 7.83 24.56
CA LEU A 15 13.02 6.59 23.86
C LEU A 15 11.84 5.61 23.81
N ALA A 16 11.10 5.47 24.91
CA ALA A 16 9.92 4.61 24.97
C ALA A 16 8.80 5.13 24.05
N VAL A 17 8.56 6.44 24.01
CA VAL A 17 7.58 7.05 23.11
C VAL A 17 7.98 6.84 21.64
N ILE A 18 9.27 6.99 21.30
CA ILE A 18 9.77 6.74 19.94
C ILE A 18 9.60 5.26 19.56
N LEU A 19 9.97 4.33 20.46
CA LEU A 19 9.79 2.90 20.21
C LEU A 19 8.32 2.52 20.03
N PHE A 20 7.42 3.03 20.88
CA PHE A 20 5.98 2.80 20.71
C PHE A 20 5.46 3.38 19.39
N SER A 21 5.90 4.58 19.01
CA SER A 21 5.51 5.22 17.75
C SER A 21 5.97 4.41 16.53
N VAL A 22 7.21 3.91 16.54
CA VAL A 22 7.76 3.07 15.46
C VAL A 22 7.02 1.73 15.38
N VAL A 23 6.76 1.08 16.52
CA VAL A 23 6.02 -0.19 16.55
C VAL A 23 4.59 0.00 16.03
N SER A 24 3.89 1.05 16.46
CA SER A 24 2.53 1.36 15.97
C SER A 24 2.52 1.67 14.46
N PHE A 25 3.54 2.36 13.96
CA PHE A 25 3.67 2.66 12.53
C PHE A 25 3.90 1.39 11.70
N ILE A 26 4.78 0.50 12.15
CA ILE A 26 5.03 -0.80 11.51
C ILE A 26 3.74 -1.63 11.47
N ILE A 27 3.02 -1.74 12.60
CA ILE A 27 1.74 -2.49 12.65
C ILE A 27 0.74 -1.93 11.64
N LYS A 28 0.62 -0.59 11.53
CA LYS A 28 -0.32 0.06 10.63
C LYS A 28 0.01 -0.13 9.15
N ILE A 29 1.31 -0.08 8.80
CA ILE A 29 1.77 -0.43 7.45
C ILE A 29 1.40 -1.88 7.14
N PHE A 30 1.68 -2.82 8.03
CA PHE A 30 1.42 -4.24 7.79
C PHE A 30 -0.07 -4.55 7.60
N ILE A 31 -0.96 -4.00 8.45
CA ILE A 31 -2.42 -4.16 8.32
C ILE A 31 -2.93 -3.65 6.96
N ASN A 32 -2.39 -2.53 6.47
CA ASN A 32 -2.83 -1.97 5.19
C ASN A 32 -2.19 -2.64 3.96
N SER A 33 -1.09 -3.39 4.13
CA SER A 33 -0.29 -3.89 2.99
C SER A 33 -0.70 -5.30 2.54
N THR A 34 -1.16 -6.15 3.46
CA THR A 34 -1.45 -7.56 3.16
C THR A 34 -2.95 -7.78 2.88
N PRO A 35 -3.35 -8.20 1.66
CA PRO A 35 -4.66 -8.80 1.44
C PRO A 35 -4.69 -10.15 2.19
N ILE A 36 -5.79 -10.41 2.88
CA ILE A 36 -5.95 -11.39 3.98
C ILE A 36 -5.91 -12.87 3.51
N GLU A 37 -5.74 -13.16 2.23
CA GLU A 37 -6.18 -14.47 1.71
C GLU A 37 -5.17 -15.63 1.80
N ASP A 38 -3.84 -15.42 1.80
CA ASP A 38 -2.91 -16.57 1.61
C ASP A 38 -1.74 -16.73 2.58
N PHE A 39 -1.63 -15.93 3.64
CA PHE A 39 -0.58 -16.16 4.66
C PHE A 39 -1.19 -16.50 6.01
N PRO A 40 -0.72 -17.58 6.70
CA PRO A 40 -1.13 -17.86 8.05
C PRO A 40 -0.74 -16.66 8.92
N SER A 41 -1.76 -15.92 9.35
CA SER A 41 -1.73 -14.65 10.09
C SER A 41 -0.89 -14.65 11.38
N PHE A 42 -0.34 -15.81 11.74
CA PHE A 42 0.52 -16.03 12.89
C PHE A 42 1.98 -15.63 12.68
N THR A 43 2.52 -15.66 11.45
CA THR A 43 3.95 -15.41 11.21
C THR A 43 4.43 -14.00 11.61
N PRO A 44 3.78 -12.90 11.22
CA PRO A 44 4.25 -11.55 11.59
C PRO A 44 4.03 -11.22 13.08
N ILE A 45 2.97 -11.74 13.71
CA ILE A 45 2.71 -11.56 15.15
C ILE A 45 3.77 -12.31 15.98
N VAL A 46 4.13 -13.52 15.56
CA VAL A 46 5.16 -14.32 16.23
C VAL A 46 6.54 -13.67 16.06
N ILE A 47 6.89 -13.18 14.87
CA ILE A 47 8.17 -12.46 14.65
C ILE A 47 8.22 -11.17 15.48
N GLY A 48 7.12 -10.39 15.51
CA GLY A 48 7.04 -9.16 16.31
C GLY A 48 7.18 -9.41 17.81
N THR A 49 6.53 -10.46 18.34
CA THR A 49 6.63 -10.82 19.76
C THR A 49 8.01 -11.32 20.14
N ILE A 50 8.66 -12.13 19.29
CA ILE A 50 10.06 -12.57 19.49
C ILE A 50 11.00 -11.37 19.52
N PHE A 51 10.81 -10.39 18.63
CA PHE A 51 11.66 -9.20 18.56
C PHE A 51 11.52 -8.31 19.81
N VAL A 52 10.28 -8.07 20.26
CA VAL A 52 10.00 -7.31 21.50
C VAL A 52 10.56 -8.04 22.72
N ALA A 53 10.39 -9.36 22.81
CA ALA A 53 10.93 -10.16 23.91
C ALA A 53 12.47 -10.14 23.92
N SER A 54 13.11 -10.20 22.76
CA SER A 54 14.57 -10.17 22.61
C SER A 54 15.16 -8.82 23.03
N ILE A 55 14.53 -7.72 22.61
CA ILE A 55 14.93 -6.37 23.02
C ILE A 55 14.67 -6.17 24.52
N GLY A 56 13.50 -6.60 25.02
CA GLY A 56 13.17 -6.54 26.44
C GLY A 56 14.17 -7.30 27.30
N TYR A 57 14.59 -8.49 26.86
CA TYR A 57 15.62 -9.29 27.53
C TYR A 57 16.99 -8.62 27.50
N LEU A 58 17.40 -8.02 26.38
CA LEU A 58 18.66 -7.28 26.29
C LEU A 58 18.68 -6.08 27.24
N ILE A 59 17.57 -5.33 27.32
CA ILE A 59 17.43 -4.21 28.26
C ILE A 59 17.50 -4.73 29.70
N TYR A 60 16.77 -5.81 30.01
CA TYR A 60 16.81 -6.43 31.33
C TYR A 60 18.22 -6.90 31.71
N ALA A 61 18.93 -7.55 30.78
CA ALA A 61 20.30 -8.04 31.01
C ALA A 61 21.29 -6.90 31.24
N MET A 62 21.19 -5.79 30.50
CA MET A 62 22.05 -4.61 30.70
C MET A 62 21.80 -3.91 32.04
N PHE A 63 20.55 -3.89 32.54
CA PHE A 63 20.20 -3.16 33.76
C PHE A 63 20.30 -4.02 35.03
N PHE A 64 19.74 -5.23 35.00
CA PHE A 64 19.59 -6.09 36.18
C PHE A 64 20.61 -7.24 36.19
N GLY A 65 21.02 -7.75 35.03
CA GLY A 65 21.99 -8.86 34.93
C GLY A 65 23.37 -8.50 35.48
N THR A 66 23.79 -7.26 35.33
CA THR A 66 25.06 -6.78 35.90
C THR A 66 24.94 -6.30 37.34
N ASP A 67 23.77 -5.94 37.85
CA ASP A 67 23.72 -5.25 39.15
C ASP A 67 24.00 -6.19 40.34
N SER A 68 23.56 -7.46 40.29
CA SER A 68 23.82 -8.43 41.38
C SER A 68 25.30 -8.81 41.51
N PHE A 69 25.97 -9.07 40.38
CA PHE A 69 27.38 -9.46 40.35
C PHE A 69 28.31 -8.27 40.63
N TYR A 70 28.00 -7.10 40.07
CA TYR A 70 28.79 -5.89 40.34
C TYR A 70 28.59 -5.35 41.74
N ARG A 71 27.44 -5.55 42.40
CA ARG A 71 27.22 -5.11 43.79
C ARG A 71 28.11 -5.89 44.77
N LYS A 72 28.22 -7.21 44.60
CA LYS A 72 29.11 -8.06 45.43
C LYS A 72 30.58 -7.68 45.22
N LYS A 73 31.02 -7.57 43.96
CA LYS A 73 32.40 -7.18 43.62
C LYS A 73 32.73 -5.74 44.03
N ARG A 74 31.75 -4.82 44.08
CA ARG A 74 31.91 -3.43 44.52
C ARG A 74 32.04 -3.32 46.04
N LEU A 75 31.35 -4.16 46.81
CA LEU A 75 31.51 -4.23 48.27
C LEU A 75 32.86 -4.84 48.65
N GLU A 76 33.25 -5.93 47.99
CA GLU A 76 34.55 -6.59 48.21
C GLU A 76 35.73 -5.66 47.85
N ASN A 77 35.61 -4.91 46.74
CA ASN A 77 36.59 -3.90 46.36
C ASN A 77 36.57 -2.62 47.21
N ARG A 78 35.51 -2.39 48.01
CA ARG A 78 35.48 -1.30 49.01
C ARG A 78 36.18 -1.74 50.29
N ALA A 79 35.91 -2.96 50.76
CA ALA A 79 36.60 -3.55 51.92
C ALA A 79 38.13 -3.63 51.69
N LYS A 80 38.55 -4.16 50.52
CA LYS A 80 39.97 -4.19 50.14
C LYS A 80 40.58 -2.79 50.01
N ARG A 81 39.83 -1.83 49.48
CA ARG A 81 40.31 -0.44 49.36
C ARG A 81 40.40 0.26 50.70
N GLU A 82 39.49 0.04 51.63
CA GLU A 82 39.55 0.60 52.99
C GLU A 82 40.72 0.00 53.78
N GLU A 83 41.01 -1.29 53.62
CA GLU A 83 42.21 -1.91 54.19
C GLU A 83 43.52 -1.43 53.54
N GLU A 84 43.55 -1.27 52.21
CA GLU A 84 44.69 -0.68 51.52
C GLU A 84 44.86 0.80 51.88
N LEU A 85 43.78 1.58 51.99
CA LEU A 85 43.79 3.00 52.40
C LEU A 85 44.35 3.13 53.82
N LYS A 86 43.86 2.32 54.76
CA LYS A 86 44.34 2.30 56.14
C LYS A 86 45.84 1.97 56.19
N ARG A 87 46.30 0.99 55.41
CA ARG A 87 47.72 0.61 55.29
C ARG A 87 48.59 1.61 54.52
N THR A 88 48.02 2.43 53.63
CA THR A 88 48.80 3.40 52.81
C THR A 88 48.74 4.82 53.33
N HIS A 89 47.82 5.16 54.25
CA HIS A 89 47.70 6.49 54.87
C HIS A 89 48.28 6.59 56.27
N GLU A 90 48.77 5.50 56.86
CA GLU A 90 49.73 5.58 57.97
C GLU A 90 51.02 6.25 57.45
N GLY A 91 51.12 7.56 57.65
CA GLY A 91 52.33 8.35 57.37
C GLY A 91 52.35 9.17 56.06
N LYS A 92 51.25 9.29 55.31
CA LYS A 92 51.20 10.16 54.09
C LYS A 92 50.37 11.41 54.28
N THR A 93 50.85 12.53 53.74
CA THR A 93 50.18 13.84 53.84
C THR A 93 48.98 13.93 52.89
N LEU A 94 47.92 14.63 53.32
CA LEU A 94 46.65 14.81 52.60
C LEU A 94 46.82 15.19 51.11
N LYS A 95 47.88 15.92 50.77
CA LYS A 95 48.17 16.41 49.41
C LYS A 95 48.40 15.28 48.40
N GLU A 96 49.07 14.20 48.78
CA GLU A 96 49.34 13.05 47.88
C GLU A 96 48.08 12.21 47.61
N ILE A 97 47.11 12.25 48.53
CA ILE A 97 45.84 11.52 48.41
C ILE A 97 45.00 12.16 47.30
N TYR A 98 44.86 13.48 47.36
CA TYR A 98 44.08 14.24 46.37
C TYR A 98 44.66 14.13 44.95
N GLU A 99 45.98 14.19 44.80
CA GLU A 99 46.61 14.17 43.46
C GLU A 99 46.43 12.83 42.72
N LYS A 100 46.35 11.71 43.46
CA LYS A 100 46.07 10.38 42.89
C LYS A 100 44.61 10.20 42.49
N GLU A 101 43.67 10.75 43.26
CA GLU A 101 42.25 10.70 42.90
C GLU A 101 41.96 11.54 41.66
N ASP A 102 42.58 12.72 41.54
CA ASP A 102 42.43 13.62 40.40
C ASP A 102 42.93 12.99 39.08
N LYS A 103 44.07 12.27 39.13
CA LYS A 103 44.56 11.48 37.99
C LYS A 103 43.60 10.37 37.59
N LYS A 104 42.96 9.69 38.56
CA LYS A 104 41.97 8.63 38.30
C LYS A 104 40.66 9.18 37.71
N GLU A 105 40.21 10.36 38.14
CA GLU A 105 39.04 11.01 37.55
C GLU A 105 39.30 11.44 36.11
N ARG A 106 40.47 12.04 35.82
CA ARG A 106 40.82 12.43 34.45
C ARG A 106 40.87 11.24 33.47
N VAL A 107 41.36 10.07 33.90
CA VAL A 107 41.39 8.86 33.06
C VAL A 107 39.98 8.30 32.80
N LYS A 108 39.05 8.41 33.76
CA LYS A 108 37.65 7.94 33.59
C LYS A 108 36.85 8.81 32.62
N ILE A 109 37.06 10.12 32.64
CA ILE A 109 36.38 11.06 31.73
C ILE A 109 36.74 10.75 30.27
N ASN A 110 37.96 10.27 30.00
CA ASN A 110 38.42 9.94 28.66
C ASN A 110 37.84 8.62 28.10
N LYS A 111 37.05 7.87 28.90
CA LYS A 111 36.42 6.60 28.51
C LYS A 111 34.90 6.73 28.35
N LYS A 112 34.41 7.92 28.02
CA LYS A 112 32.99 8.16 27.71
C LYS A 112 32.76 7.76 26.25
N THR A 113 32.30 6.53 26.03
CA THR A 113 31.87 6.05 24.71
C THR A 113 30.89 7.05 24.12
N ASN A 114 31.07 7.42 22.85
CA ASN A 114 30.23 8.41 22.16
C ASN A 114 28.86 7.79 21.84
N TRP A 115 27.99 7.72 22.85
CA TRP A 115 26.62 7.19 22.75
C TRP A 115 25.78 7.85 21.65
N THR A 116 26.01 9.14 21.37
CA THR A 116 25.37 9.87 20.27
C THR A 116 25.75 9.32 18.89
N LEU A 117 27.01 8.91 18.71
CA LEU A 117 27.51 8.32 17.47
C LEU A 117 26.91 6.93 17.25
N ILE A 118 26.80 6.12 18.30
CA ILE A 118 26.15 4.81 18.23
C ILE A 118 24.67 4.96 17.84
N SER A 119 23.95 5.90 18.45
CA SER A 119 22.55 6.17 18.11
C SER A 119 22.37 6.61 16.65
N LEU A 120 23.27 7.44 16.13
CA LEU A 120 23.24 7.91 14.75
C LEU A 120 23.49 6.76 13.77
N ILE A 121 24.45 5.87 14.07
CA ILE A 121 24.74 4.68 13.25
C ILE A 121 23.51 3.77 13.18
N ILE A 122 22.86 3.50 14.32
CA ILE A 122 21.65 2.65 14.36
C ILE A 122 20.52 3.27 13.52
N PHE A 123 20.33 4.58 13.62
CA PHE A 123 19.31 5.29 12.82
C PHE A 123 19.57 5.16 11.31
N ILE A 124 20.80 5.37 10.87
CA ILE A 124 21.19 5.19 9.46
C ILE A 124 20.92 3.75 9.01
N LEU A 125 21.25 2.77 9.85
CA LEU A 125 21.03 1.35 9.55
C LEU A 125 19.53 1.03 9.39
N LEU A 126 18.67 1.61 10.23
CA LEU A 126 17.22 1.48 10.10
C LEU A 126 16.69 2.16 8.83
N CYS A 127 17.22 3.33 8.44
CA CYS A 127 16.84 3.99 7.19
C CYS A 127 17.23 3.16 5.96
N VAL A 128 18.42 2.56 5.96
CA VAL A 128 18.89 1.70 4.85
C VAL A 128 18.04 0.44 4.75
N LEU A 129 17.77 -0.24 5.88
CA LEU A 129 16.92 -1.43 5.90
C LEU A 129 15.48 -1.10 5.48
N GLY A 130 14.88 -0.04 6.04
CA GLY A 130 13.53 0.40 5.68
C GLY A 130 13.41 0.82 4.21
N GLY A 131 14.39 1.56 3.70
CA GLY A 131 14.45 1.95 2.29
C GLY A 131 14.58 0.75 1.35
N SER A 132 15.41 -0.23 1.71
CA SER A 132 15.54 -1.47 0.93
C SER A 132 14.24 -2.27 0.90
N PHE A 133 13.57 -2.43 2.04
CA PHE A 133 12.27 -3.12 2.11
C PHE A 133 11.20 -2.43 1.26
N TYR A 134 11.12 -1.10 1.34
CA TYR A 134 10.21 -0.31 0.52
C TYR A 134 10.45 -0.54 -0.98
N TRP A 135 11.73 -0.53 -1.39
CA TRP A 135 12.09 -0.66 -2.81
C TRP A 135 11.87 -2.08 -3.35
N PHE A 136 12.17 -3.11 -2.55
CA PHE A 136 12.15 -4.51 -3.00
C PHE A 136 10.83 -5.24 -2.79
N GLU A 137 10.07 -4.92 -1.72
CA GLU A 137 8.83 -5.62 -1.42
C GLU A 137 7.59 -4.75 -1.62
N TYR A 138 7.56 -3.57 -0.98
CA TYR A 138 6.37 -2.74 -0.95
C TYR A 138 6.04 -2.11 -2.31
N ARG A 139 7.02 -1.46 -2.95
CA ARG A 139 6.82 -0.81 -4.26
C ARG A 139 6.36 -1.81 -5.33
N PRO A 140 6.99 -2.99 -5.51
CA PRO A 140 6.55 -3.96 -6.50
C PRO A 140 5.14 -4.50 -6.25
N THR A 141 4.76 -4.73 -4.99
CA THR A 141 3.40 -5.22 -4.66
C THR A 141 2.33 -4.18 -4.92
N GLU A 142 2.58 -2.90 -4.61
CA GLU A 142 1.66 -1.81 -4.92
C GLU A 142 1.44 -1.63 -6.42
N ILE A 143 2.52 -1.67 -7.21
CA ILE A 143 2.42 -1.58 -8.67
C ILE A 143 1.64 -2.76 -9.24
N LYS A 144 1.90 -4.00 -8.79
CA LYS A 144 1.16 -5.18 -9.25
C LYS A 144 -0.34 -5.06 -8.97
N LYS A 145 -0.72 -4.57 -7.80
CA LYS A 145 -2.14 -4.30 -7.45
C LYS A 145 -2.75 -3.24 -8.35
N ASN A 146 -2.01 -2.17 -8.65
CA ASN A 146 -2.52 -1.10 -9.51
C ASN A 146 -2.60 -1.52 -10.99
N CYS A 147 -1.76 -2.46 -11.42
CA CYS A 147 -1.81 -3.02 -12.77
C CYS A 147 -2.86 -4.13 -12.94
N SER A 148 -3.44 -4.68 -11.86
CA SER A 148 -4.37 -5.82 -11.94
C SER A 148 -5.74 -5.46 -12.50
N TYR A 149 -6.07 -4.18 -12.59
CA TYR A 149 -7.33 -3.70 -13.11
C TYR A 149 -7.11 -2.58 -14.11
N THR A 150 -8.08 -2.42 -15.02
CA THR A 150 -8.15 -1.29 -15.96
C THR A 150 -9.50 -0.60 -15.80
N THR A 151 -9.48 0.73 -15.93
CA THR A 151 -10.70 1.53 -15.92
C THR A 151 -11.21 1.71 -17.35
N PHE A 152 -12.52 1.59 -17.52
CA PHE A 152 -13.18 1.89 -18.79
C PHE A 152 -14.36 2.83 -18.53
N THR A 153 -14.61 3.71 -19.50
CA THR A 153 -15.72 4.65 -19.43
C THR A 153 -16.93 4.04 -20.12
N ILE A 154 -18.01 3.87 -19.37
CA ILE A 154 -19.32 3.54 -19.94
C ILE A 154 -19.91 4.86 -20.45
N PRO A 155 -20.25 4.97 -21.75
CA PRO A 155 -20.78 6.20 -22.32
C PRO A 155 -22.09 6.59 -21.63
N GLU A 156 -22.37 7.90 -21.60
CA GLU A 156 -23.62 8.45 -21.11
C GLU A 156 -24.79 7.97 -21.99
N VAL A 157 -25.86 7.49 -21.34
CA VAL A 157 -27.11 7.15 -22.03
C VAL A 157 -28.06 8.32 -21.83
N GLN A 158 -28.37 9.02 -22.92
CA GLN A 158 -29.37 10.09 -22.91
C GLN A 158 -30.75 9.49 -22.63
N ALA A 159 -31.56 10.19 -21.81
CA ALA A 159 -32.93 9.75 -21.57
C ALA A 159 -33.74 9.85 -22.86
N ILE A 160 -34.37 8.73 -23.25
CA ILE A 160 -35.38 8.70 -24.30
C ILE A 160 -36.73 8.65 -23.60
N SER A 161 -37.55 9.68 -23.80
CA SER A 161 -38.88 9.72 -23.20
C SER A 161 -39.78 8.64 -23.80
N LYS A 162 -40.77 8.19 -23.04
CA LYS A 162 -41.82 7.29 -23.53
C LYS A 162 -42.50 7.81 -24.80
N GLU A 163 -42.75 9.11 -24.88
CA GLU A 163 -43.33 9.76 -26.06
C GLU A 163 -42.42 9.65 -27.29
N GLU A 164 -41.10 9.77 -27.11
CA GLU A 164 -40.14 9.63 -28.20
C GLU A 164 -40.01 8.17 -28.66
N ALA A 165 -40.01 7.22 -27.72
CA ALA A 165 -40.02 5.79 -28.02
C ALA A 165 -41.29 5.40 -28.80
N GLU A 166 -42.47 5.80 -28.33
CA GLU A 166 -43.74 5.58 -29.01
C GLU A 166 -43.80 6.27 -30.38
N SER A 167 -43.28 7.48 -30.50
CA SER A 167 -43.18 8.18 -31.79
C SER A 167 -42.26 7.46 -32.78
N SER A 168 -41.13 6.92 -32.32
CA SER A 168 -40.20 6.17 -33.17
C SER A 168 -40.83 4.87 -33.69
N LYS A 169 -41.54 4.15 -32.80
CA LYS A 169 -42.27 2.93 -33.15
C LYS A 169 -43.40 3.22 -34.13
N SER A 170 -44.20 4.25 -33.87
CA SER A 170 -45.29 4.67 -34.76
C SER A 170 -44.79 5.08 -36.15
N LYS A 171 -43.64 5.77 -36.24
CA LYS A 171 -43.03 6.12 -37.53
C LYS A 171 -42.53 4.89 -38.30
N ASN A 172 -41.91 3.93 -37.61
CA ASN A 172 -41.48 2.68 -38.22
C ASN A 172 -42.68 1.85 -38.72
N GLU A 173 -43.72 1.72 -37.90
CA GLU A 173 -44.95 1.01 -38.27
C GLU A 173 -45.66 1.71 -39.44
N SER A 174 -45.75 3.04 -39.44
CA SER A 174 -46.32 3.81 -40.55
C SER A 174 -45.53 3.67 -41.84
N CYS A 175 -44.19 3.56 -41.76
CA CYS A 175 -43.34 3.24 -42.91
C CYS A 175 -43.68 1.86 -43.49
N LYS A 176 -43.84 0.85 -42.63
CA LYS A 176 -44.20 -0.52 -43.02
C LYS A 176 -45.62 -0.60 -43.60
N GLU A 177 -46.55 0.23 -43.11
CA GLU A 177 -47.90 0.34 -43.68
C GLU A 177 -47.90 0.98 -45.08
N GLN A 178 -46.93 1.86 -45.36
CA GLN A 178 -46.70 2.44 -46.69
C GLN A 178 -45.82 1.54 -47.58
N SER A 179 -45.94 0.21 -47.42
CA SER A 179 -45.08 -0.79 -48.06
C SER A 179 -44.96 -0.59 -49.57
N ASP A 180 -46.06 -0.34 -50.26
CA ASP A 180 -46.09 -0.19 -51.72
C ASP A 180 -45.29 1.04 -52.19
N THR A 181 -45.34 2.13 -51.44
CA THR A 181 -44.59 3.36 -51.75
C THR A 181 -43.10 3.14 -51.57
N ILE A 182 -42.71 2.53 -50.43
CA ILE A 182 -41.30 2.23 -50.11
C ILE A 182 -40.73 1.22 -51.11
N LEU A 183 -41.49 0.18 -51.43
CA LEU A 183 -41.08 -0.85 -52.37
C LEU A 183 -40.80 -0.24 -53.75
N ASN A 184 -41.69 0.64 -54.26
CA ASN A 184 -41.48 1.34 -55.53
C ASN A 184 -40.26 2.27 -55.55
N GLU A 185 -39.88 2.84 -54.40
CA GLU A 185 -38.69 3.68 -54.25
C GLU A 185 -37.39 2.85 -54.24
N VAL A 186 -37.40 1.70 -53.54
CA VAL A 186 -36.21 0.87 -53.30
C VAL A 186 -35.91 -0.05 -54.48
N LEU A 187 -36.96 -0.59 -55.11
CA LEU A 187 -36.91 -1.48 -56.28
C LEU A 187 -35.89 -1.09 -57.37
N PRO A 188 -35.90 0.15 -57.90
CA PRO A 188 -34.97 0.56 -58.96
C PRO A 188 -33.51 0.63 -58.49
N ASN A 189 -33.26 0.72 -57.19
CA ASN A 189 -31.94 0.84 -56.57
C ASN A 189 -31.45 -0.45 -55.90
N LEU A 190 -32.17 -1.57 -56.06
CA LEU A 190 -31.81 -2.85 -55.45
C LEU A 190 -30.39 -3.29 -55.84
N SER A 191 -29.64 -3.71 -54.82
CA SER A 191 -28.29 -4.25 -54.99
C SER A 191 -28.32 -5.64 -55.65
N GLY A 192 -27.19 -6.07 -56.22
CA GLY A 192 -27.11 -7.29 -57.02
C GLY A 192 -27.58 -8.56 -56.30
N TYR A 193 -27.42 -8.65 -54.98
CA TYR A 193 -27.84 -9.81 -54.20
C TYR A 193 -29.36 -9.89 -54.02
N ASP A 194 -30.00 -8.77 -53.66
CA ASP A 194 -31.46 -8.72 -53.47
C ASP A 194 -32.21 -8.85 -54.79
N LYS A 195 -31.65 -8.28 -55.86
CA LYS A 195 -32.15 -8.44 -57.22
C LYS A 195 -32.07 -9.89 -57.69
N TRP A 196 -30.97 -10.59 -57.42
CA TRP A 196 -30.81 -12.01 -57.74
C TRP A 196 -31.78 -12.88 -56.92
N ARG A 197 -31.91 -12.60 -55.61
CA ARG A 197 -32.81 -13.33 -54.70
C ARG A 197 -34.27 -13.22 -55.15
N ARG A 198 -34.70 -12.02 -55.54
CA ARG A 198 -36.05 -11.76 -56.07
C ARG A 198 -36.33 -12.50 -57.38
N GLN A 199 -35.33 -12.67 -58.25
CA GLN A 199 -35.48 -13.37 -59.54
C GLN A 199 -35.56 -14.89 -59.42
N GLN A 200 -35.03 -15.48 -58.35
CA GLN A 200 -35.00 -16.94 -58.14
C GLN A 200 -36.07 -17.46 -57.15
N SER A 201 -36.85 -16.58 -56.53
CA SER A 201 -37.83 -16.99 -55.52
C SER A 201 -39.21 -17.21 -56.13
N ASP A 202 -39.87 -18.27 -55.67
CA ASP A 202 -41.27 -18.54 -55.96
C ASP A 202 -42.22 -17.70 -55.07
N ASP A 203 -41.72 -17.15 -53.96
CA ASP A 203 -42.46 -16.28 -53.04
C ASP A 203 -41.89 -14.85 -53.10
N LEU A 204 -42.44 -14.06 -54.02
CA LEU A 204 -42.08 -12.66 -54.21
C LEU A 204 -42.60 -11.77 -53.07
N ASP A 205 -43.78 -12.08 -52.53
CA ASP A 205 -44.43 -11.30 -51.48
C ASP A 205 -43.66 -11.36 -50.16
N ALA A 206 -43.02 -12.49 -49.86
CA ALA A 206 -42.13 -12.61 -48.70
C ALA A 206 -40.85 -11.77 -48.85
N ILE A 207 -40.25 -11.75 -50.04
CA ILE A 207 -39.04 -10.96 -50.30
C ILE A 207 -39.34 -9.46 -50.27
N ASP A 208 -40.45 -9.04 -50.85
CA ASP A 208 -40.84 -7.63 -50.90
C ASP A 208 -41.12 -7.08 -49.52
N ARG A 209 -41.82 -7.85 -48.68
CA ARG A 209 -42.00 -7.51 -47.26
C ARG A 209 -40.67 -7.38 -46.52
N TRP A 210 -39.76 -8.32 -46.72
CA TRP A 210 -38.44 -8.29 -46.06
C TRP A 210 -37.63 -7.04 -46.47
N ILE A 211 -37.63 -6.68 -47.77
CA ILE A 211 -36.96 -5.46 -48.27
C ILE A 211 -37.55 -4.20 -47.61
N VAL A 212 -38.88 -4.11 -47.55
CA VAL A 212 -39.57 -2.98 -46.93
C VAL A 212 -39.26 -2.91 -45.43
N GLU A 213 -39.30 -4.06 -44.73
CA GLU A 213 -38.97 -4.14 -43.30
C GLU A 213 -37.55 -3.64 -43.01
N GLU A 214 -36.56 -4.15 -43.75
CA GLU A 214 -35.16 -3.77 -43.56
C GLU A 214 -34.92 -2.27 -43.85
N GLU A 215 -35.53 -1.74 -44.91
CA GLU A 215 -35.40 -0.32 -45.25
C GLU A 215 -36.08 0.57 -44.20
N CYS A 216 -37.28 0.20 -43.72
CA CYS A 216 -37.98 0.94 -42.68
C CYS A 216 -37.24 0.89 -41.33
N ASP A 217 -36.67 -0.26 -40.96
CA ASP A 217 -35.85 -0.40 -39.75
C ASP A 217 -34.57 0.43 -39.83
N ARG A 218 -34.02 0.59 -41.03
CA ARG A 218 -32.85 1.45 -41.27
C ARG A 218 -33.18 2.94 -41.24
N ARG A 219 -34.29 3.35 -41.88
CA ARG A 219 -34.73 4.76 -41.95
C ARG A 219 -35.30 5.27 -40.63
N TYR A 220 -36.04 4.40 -39.93
CA TYR A 220 -36.75 4.71 -38.68
C TYR A 220 -36.41 3.67 -37.62
N PRO A 221 -35.21 3.71 -37.04
CA PRO A 221 -34.83 2.78 -35.99
C PRO A 221 -35.74 2.95 -34.78
N ILE A 222 -36.28 1.83 -34.29
CA ILE A 222 -37.11 1.81 -33.10
C ILE A 222 -36.21 2.12 -31.90
N LYS A 223 -36.57 3.16 -31.14
CA LYS A 223 -35.91 3.53 -29.91
C LYS A 223 -36.68 2.96 -28.73
N GLU A 224 -35.97 2.40 -27.76
CA GLU A 224 -36.55 1.95 -26.50
C GLU A 224 -36.53 3.08 -25.46
N GLU A 225 -37.54 3.11 -24.59
CA GLU A 225 -37.56 3.99 -23.43
C GLU A 225 -36.33 3.70 -22.56
N THR A 226 -35.52 4.72 -22.32
CA THR A 226 -34.29 4.60 -21.56
C THR A 226 -34.23 5.72 -20.54
N GLU A 227 -33.98 5.35 -19.29
CA GLU A 227 -33.71 6.32 -18.25
C GLU A 227 -32.31 6.93 -18.44
N TYR A 228 -32.15 8.19 -18.05
CA TYR A 228 -30.85 8.84 -18.06
C TYR A 228 -29.86 8.06 -17.20
N GLN A 229 -28.76 7.62 -17.81
CA GLN A 229 -27.65 7.04 -17.07
C GLN A 229 -26.42 7.94 -17.21
N PRO A 230 -25.93 8.52 -16.09
CA PRO A 230 -24.73 9.32 -16.13
C PRO A 230 -23.53 8.46 -16.53
N GLN A 231 -22.50 9.10 -17.09
CA GLN A 231 -21.22 8.45 -17.38
C GLN A 231 -20.68 7.79 -16.10
N LYS A 232 -20.33 6.51 -16.19
CA LYS A 232 -19.75 5.74 -15.08
C LYS A 232 -18.40 5.17 -15.47
N GLU A 233 -17.48 5.21 -14.52
CA GLU A 233 -16.22 4.48 -14.64
C GLU A 233 -16.43 3.05 -14.13
N GLY A 234 -16.25 2.08 -15.02
CA GLY A 234 -16.19 0.67 -14.68
C GLY A 234 -14.76 0.24 -14.42
N ARG A 235 -14.58 -0.80 -13.60
CA ARG A 235 -13.32 -1.53 -13.47
C ARG A 235 -13.50 -2.92 -14.05
N LYS A 236 -12.53 -3.34 -14.86
CA LYS A 236 -12.38 -4.73 -15.30
C LYS A 236 -11.01 -5.23 -14.91
N ASP A 237 -10.87 -6.54 -14.74
CA ASP A 237 -9.57 -7.15 -14.56
C ASP A 237 -8.71 -6.90 -15.81
N ALA A 238 -7.43 -6.62 -15.60
CA ALA A 238 -6.50 -6.40 -16.70
C ALA A 238 -6.27 -7.71 -17.46
N THR A 239 -6.27 -7.64 -18.78
CA THR A 239 -5.77 -8.75 -19.58
C THR A 239 -4.28 -8.96 -19.32
N GLU A 240 -3.77 -10.17 -19.60
CA GLU A 240 -2.35 -10.49 -19.39
C GLU A 240 -1.42 -9.50 -20.11
N LYS A 241 -1.81 -9.05 -21.31
CA LYS A 241 -1.07 -8.04 -22.07
C LYS A 241 -1.10 -6.67 -21.38
N GLU A 242 -2.27 -6.18 -20.99
CA GLU A 242 -2.42 -4.88 -20.29
C GLU A 242 -1.64 -4.87 -18.96
N TYR A 243 -1.68 -5.98 -18.23
CA TYR A 243 -0.95 -6.18 -16.99
C TYR A 243 0.56 -6.12 -17.21
N ASN A 244 1.09 -6.91 -18.17
CA ASN A 244 2.52 -6.95 -18.47
C ASN A 244 3.03 -5.60 -19.02
N ASP A 245 2.26 -4.93 -19.87
CA ASP A 245 2.59 -3.59 -20.37
C ASP A 245 2.60 -2.54 -19.24
N CYS A 246 1.71 -2.68 -18.26
CA CYS A 246 1.71 -1.84 -17.05
C CYS A 246 2.93 -2.10 -16.18
N LEU A 247 3.31 -3.37 -15.94
CA LEU A 247 4.50 -3.72 -15.15
C LEU A 247 5.79 -3.20 -15.80
N ARG A 248 5.91 -3.34 -17.13
CA ARG A 248 7.07 -2.87 -17.90
C ARG A 248 7.24 -1.35 -17.81
N ARG A 249 6.14 -0.60 -17.95
CA ARG A 249 6.15 0.88 -17.79
C ARG A 249 6.61 1.32 -16.39
N ASN A 250 6.36 0.50 -15.38
CA ASN A 250 6.75 0.78 -13.99
C ASN A 250 8.13 0.20 -13.61
N GLY A 251 8.83 -0.46 -14.56
CA GLY A 251 10.18 -0.97 -14.39
C GLY A 251 10.27 -2.25 -13.54
N LEU A 252 9.23 -3.08 -13.55
CA LEU A 252 9.22 -4.38 -12.85
C LEU A 252 9.49 -5.59 -13.77
N LEU A 253 9.49 -5.37 -15.08
CA LEU A 253 9.56 -6.39 -16.13
C LEU A 253 10.45 -5.92 -17.29
#